data_AF-A0A1Y2GHR9-F1
#
_entry.id   AF-A0A1Y2GHR9-F1
#
_cell.length_a   1.000
_cell.length_b   1.000
_cell.length_c   1.000
_cell.angle_alpha   90.00
_cell.angle_beta   90.00
_cell.angle_gamma   90.00
#
_symmetry.space_group_name_H-M   'P 1'
#
loop_
_entity.id
_entity.type
_entity.pdbx_description
1 polymer ?
#
loop_
_entity_poly.entity_id
_entity_poly.type
_entity_poly.pdbx_seq_one_letter_code
_entity_poly.pdbx_strand_id
1 'polypeptide(L)'
;MEDPSLFSGVKANIVAGNVPLSSKVWRSVNEALIEASPISSPSWQKALYFADKVGEYPIGIALEGKEYNVMVKKEIFNKLPSQPTFIPIIRPIQGSESPAAWDIQQCVKCSSPLQPPIKNILEKSPFIGSLSTRHYIELLKMTAKLLNLNWTTYPQARQISSHILSGVIMFYTEQSDQSCILINEVESYGRTRMIDCHSEQRTAVKGVPKDTSLPETVRKDRYKGVHPVTLHKKDGKRLVIGTFTCNILVTSCVRLDPEGKSAVSVGGDTQIFVISERDTSKIRIFLNSERIKLCKEMKKKSLSRVTRNMGMECLRQIRTKFDQFGAYDLSRCSGPMTNSIPFQPYTIFTIANSGGGRGRAFGAGFLFNKLGQAVIIDEERAKLARSVIKVSLDH
;
A
#
# COMPACT_ATOMS: atom_id res chain seq x y z
N MET A 1 -51.20 -18.88 31.80
CA MET A 1 -50.27 -19.87 32.39
C MET A 1 -49.23 -20.09 31.30
N GLU A 2 -48.10 -19.40 31.27
CA GLU A 2 -47.08 -19.29 32.32
C GLU A 2 -46.69 -17.85 32.67
N ASP A 3 -46.01 -17.73 33.81
CA ASP A 3 -45.89 -16.60 34.74
C ASP A 3 -44.66 -15.69 34.43
N PRO A 4 -44.83 -14.36 34.41
CA PRO A 4 -43.76 -13.39 34.24
C PRO A 4 -43.14 -12.97 35.58
N SER A 5 -42.05 -13.61 36.00
CA SER A 5 -41.13 -12.97 36.96
C SER A 5 -39.75 -13.61 36.93
N LEU A 6 -38.78 -12.92 36.35
CA LEU A 6 -37.39 -12.88 36.84
C LEU A 6 -36.63 -11.77 36.11
N PHE A 7 -36.09 -10.85 36.91
CA PHE A 7 -35.23 -9.71 36.58
C PHE A 7 -35.93 -8.40 36.21
N SER A 8 -36.66 -7.90 37.22
CA SER A 8 -36.67 -6.49 37.60
C SER A 8 -35.24 -5.91 37.67
N GLY A 9 -35.02 -4.71 37.11
CA GLY A 9 -33.78 -4.02 37.42
C GLY A 9 -33.40 -2.74 36.68
N VAL A 10 -34.30 -1.91 36.15
CA VAL A 10 -34.06 -0.45 36.05
C VAL A 10 -35.40 0.28 36.17
N LYS A 11 -35.66 0.92 37.32
CA LYS A 11 -36.63 2.01 37.43
C LYS A 11 -35.91 3.30 37.03
N ALA A 12 -36.27 3.88 35.89
CA ALA A 12 -35.93 5.26 35.60
C ALA A 12 -37.10 6.14 36.09
N ASN A 13 -36.83 6.97 37.09
CA ASN A 13 -37.75 8.01 37.52
C ASN A 13 -37.83 9.08 36.43
N ILE A 14 -39.02 9.27 35.86
CA ILE A 14 -39.31 10.35 34.91
C ILE A 14 -39.44 11.64 35.71
N VAL A 15 -38.47 12.54 35.56
CA VAL A 15 -38.63 13.95 35.87
C VAL A 15 -38.54 14.71 34.55
N ALA A 16 -39.68 15.27 34.13
CA ALA A 16 -39.79 16.07 32.93
C ALA A 16 -39.02 17.39 33.11
N GLY A 17 -37.86 17.49 32.46
CA GLY A 17 -37.17 18.74 32.22
C GLY A 17 -37.31 19.12 30.75
N ASN A 18 -38.14 20.12 30.45
CA ASN A 18 -38.23 20.72 29.12
C ASN A 18 -36.91 21.44 28.80
N VAL A 19 -36.06 20.82 27.98
CA VAL A 19 -34.96 21.50 27.30
C VAL A 19 -35.17 21.37 25.79
N PRO A 20 -35.19 22.47 25.02
CA PRO A 20 -35.39 22.40 23.58
C PRO A 20 -34.24 21.63 22.91
N LEU A 21 -34.58 20.60 22.12
CA LEU A 21 -33.64 19.79 21.33
C LEU A 21 -32.94 20.57 20.19
N SER A 22 -33.16 21.88 20.08
CA SER A 22 -32.70 22.71 18.96
C SER A 22 -31.27 23.24 19.07
N SER A 23 -30.55 22.99 20.17
CA SER A 23 -29.18 23.51 20.37
C SER A 23 -28.10 22.46 20.68
N LYS A 24 -28.41 21.16 20.59
CA LYS A 24 -27.44 20.11 20.94
C LYS A 24 -26.44 19.87 19.79
N VAL A 25 -25.16 20.06 20.07
CA VAL A 25 -24.05 19.70 19.17
C VAL A 25 -23.92 18.17 19.20
N TRP A 26 -24.20 17.53 18.06
CA TRP A 26 -24.07 16.09 17.89
C TRP A 26 -22.61 15.71 17.65
N ARG A 27 -22.23 14.50 18.07
CA ARG A 27 -20.90 13.98 17.75
C ARG A 27 -20.72 13.87 16.24
N SER A 28 -19.50 14.10 15.77
CA SER A 28 -19.15 13.84 14.38
C SER A 28 -19.28 12.35 14.06
N VAL A 29 -19.37 11.99 12.77
CA VAL A 29 -19.46 10.59 12.31
C VAL A 29 -18.35 9.73 12.93
N ASN A 30 -17.14 10.26 13.02
CA ASN A 30 -15.99 9.55 13.59
C ASN A 30 -16.10 9.37 15.10
N GLU A 31 -16.57 10.37 15.83
CA GLU A 31 -16.76 10.29 17.28
C GLU A 31 -17.91 9.35 17.64
N ALA A 32 -18.99 9.36 16.86
CA ALA A 32 -20.10 8.43 17.01
C ALA A 32 -19.67 6.98 16.71
N LEU A 33 -18.84 6.76 15.69
CA LEU A 33 -18.24 5.45 15.37
C LEU A 33 -17.34 4.92 16.48
N ILE A 34 -16.58 5.80 17.11
CA ILE A 34 -15.68 5.45 18.22
C ILE A 34 -16.50 5.09 19.45
N GLU A 35 -17.52 5.89 19.78
CA GLU A 35 -18.39 5.65 20.94
C GLU A 35 -19.26 4.39 20.77
N ALA A 36 -19.79 4.14 19.57
CA ALA A 36 -20.64 2.97 19.29
C ALA A 36 -19.86 1.64 19.24
N SER A 37 -18.53 1.70 19.23
CA SER A 37 -17.67 0.53 19.11
C SER A 37 -17.15 0.11 20.49
N PRO A 38 -17.28 -1.15 20.90
CA PRO A 38 -16.80 -1.64 22.20
C PRO A 38 -15.26 -1.75 22.29
N ILE A 39 -14.53 -1.13 21.37
CA ILE A 39 -13.09 -1.28 21.20
C ILE A 39 -12.35 -0.16 21.94
N SER A 40 -11.60 -0.52 22.99
CA SER A 40 -10.77 0.44 23.72
C SER A 40 -9.60 0.98 22.87
N SER A 41 -9.19 2.21 23.17
CA SER A 41 -8.00 2.89 22.61
C SER A 41 -6.76 2.00 22.67
N PRO A 42 -5.90 1.90 21.62
CA PRO A 42 -5.72 2.81 20.48
C PRO A 42 -6.25 2.29 19.12
N SER A 43 -7.28 1.44 19.11
CA SER A 43 -7.70 0.70 17.90
C SER A 43 -8.81 1.35 17.05
N TRP A 44 -9.10 2.64 17.23
CA TRP A 44 -10.24 3.33 16.59
C TRP A 44 -10.17 3.35 15.06
N GLN A 45 -8.97 3.39 14.47
CA GLN A 45 -8.78 3.31 13.01
C GLN A 45 -9.28 1.98 12.42
N LYS A 46 -9.22 0.89 13.20
CA LYS A 46 -9.74 -0.43 12.80
C LYS A 46 -11.26 -0.42 12.83
N ALA A 47 -11.87 0.21 13.84
CA ALA A 47 -13.33 0.35 13.92
C ALA A 47 -13.91 1.12 12.71
N LEU A 48 -13.27 2.23 12.33
CA LEU A 48 -13.66 3.01 11.14
C LEU A 48 -13.53 2.21 9.84
N TYR A 49 -12.46 1.42 9.71
CA TYR A 49 -12.25 0.55 8.55
C TYR A 49 -13.29 -0.57 8.45
N PHE A 50 -13.66 -1.19 9.59
CA PHE A 50 -14.66 -2.25 9.62
C PHE A 50 -16.07 -1.72 9.33
N ALA A 51 -16.46 -0.59 9.89
CA ALA A 51 -17.76 0.03 9.61
C ALA A 51 -17.96 0.28 8.10
N ASP A 52 -16.95 0.84 7.43
CA ASP A 52 -16.98 1.10 5.98
C ASP A 52 -17.05 -0.19 5.14
N LYS A 53 -16.40 -1.27 5.58
CA LYS A 53 -16.30 -2.52 4.81
C LYS A 53 -17.46 -3.48 5.06
N VAL A 54 -18.08 -3.43 6.22
CA VAL A 54 -19.23 -4.26 6.60
C VAL A 54 -20.56 -3.58 6.23
N GLY A 55 -20.52 -2.32 5.82
CA GLY A 55 -21.71 -1.56 5.42
C GLY A 55 -22.55 -1.13 6.62
N GLU A 56 -21.92 -0.88 7.75
CA GLU A 56 -22.57 -0.42 8.97
C GLU A 56 -22.40 1.09 9.14
N TYR A 57 -23.46 1.75 9.57
CA TYR A 57 -23.54 3.20 9.71
C TYR A 57 -23.82 3.55 11.17
N PRO A 58 -23.10 4.53 11.74
CA PRO A 58 -23.43 5.04 13.07
C PRO A 58 -24.74 5.83 12.99
N ILE A 59 -25.63 5.60 13.94
CA ILE A 59 -26.76 6.49 14.19
C ILE A 59 -26.68 7.04 15.60
N GLY A 60 -26.99 8.33 15.73
CA GLY A 60 -27.20 8.96 17.03
C GLY A 60 -28.65 8.76 17.47
N ILE A 61 -28.82 8.34 18.72
CA ILE A 61 -30.11 8.19 19.40
C ILE A 61 -30.10 9.16 20.56
N ALA A 62 -30.93 10.20 20.51
CA ALA A 62 -31.20 11.00 21.70
C ALA A 62 -32.27 10.32 22.55
N LEU A 63 -31.95 10.05 23.82
CA LEU A 63 -32.92 9.57 24.80
C LEU A 63 -32.70 10.34 26.10
N GLU A 64 -33.75 10.96 26.63
CA GLU A 64 -33.71 11.74 27.89
C GLU A 64 -32.60 12.79 27.93
N GLY A 65 -32.36 13.48 26.80
CA GLY A 65 -31.32 14.50 26.71
C GLY A 65 -29.89 13.94 26.64
N LYS A 66 -29.67 12.62 26.64
CA LYS A 66 -28.37 11.97 26.39
C LYS A 66 -28.29 11.42 24.97
N GLU A 67 -27.09 11.43 24.39
CA GLU A 67 -26.82 10.85 23.06
C GLU A 67 -26.21 9.47 23.24
N TYR A 68 -26.81 8.49 22.59
CA TYR A 68 -26.34 7.11 22.47
C TYR A 68 -25.99 6.85 21.00
N ASN A 69 -24.84 6.23 20.73
CA ASN A 69 -24.42 5.92 19.38
C ASN A 69 -24.50 4.41 19.17
N VAL A 70 -25.16 3.98 18.09
CA VAL A 70 -25.27 2.55 17.74
C VAL A 70 -24.95 2.33 16.27
N MET A 71 -24.43 1.13 15.96
CA MET A 71 -24.11 0.72 14.59
C MET A 71 -25.29 -0.02 13.98
N VAL A 72 -25.66 0.38 12.75
CA VAL A 72 -26.79 -0.21 12.03
C VAL A 72 -26.38 -0.55 10.62
N LYS A 73 -26.73 -1.74 10.15
CA LYS A 73 -26.50 -2.13 8.75
C LYS A 73 -27.26 -1.20 7.80
N LYS A 74 -26.67 -0.88 6.65
CA LYS A 74 -27.25 -0.01 5.62
C LYS A 74 -28.67 -0.41 5.24
N GLU A 75 -28.94 -1.72 5.14
CA GLU A 75 -30.24 -2.25 4.74
C GLU A 75 -31.31 -2.03 5.82
N ILE A 76 -30.91 -2.00 7.09
CA ILE A 76 -31.80 -1.70 8.22
C ILE A 76 -31.99 -0.18 8.32
N PHE A 77 -30.90 0.59 8.17
CA PHE A 77 -30.94 2.05 8.18
C PHE A 77 -31.96 2.61 7.18
N ASN A 78 -31.96 2.08 5.95
CA ASN A 78 -32.90 2.50 4.90
C ASN A 78 -34.36 2.09 5.17
N LYS A 79 -34.61 1.20 6.14
CA LYS A 79 -35.94 0.71 6.52
C LYS A 79 -36.47 1.34 7.80
N LEU A 80 -35.70 2.20 8.47
CA LEU A 80 -36.13 2.84 9.71
C LEU A 80 -37.27 3.84 9.42
N PRO A 81 -38.44 3.69 10.07
CA PRO A 81 -39.56 4.60 9.86
C PRO A 81 -39.24 6.01 10.36
N SER A 82 -39.69 7.03 9.63
CA SER A 82 -39.42 8.43 9.92
C SER A 82 -40.39 9.06 10.93
N GLN A 83 -41.10 8.27 11.75
CA GLN A 83 -42.23 8.74 12.56
C GLN A 83 -42.30 8.17 14.00
N PRO A 84 -43.04 8.83 14.90
CA PRO A 84 -42.65 9.00 16.30
C PRO A 84 -43.47 8.12 17.23
N THR A 85 -42.90 7.05 17.73
CA THR A 85 -43.45 6.35 18.91
C THR A 85 -42.39 6.13 20.00
N PHE A 86 -41.15 6.41 19.65
CA PHE A 86 -40.08 6.80 20.54
C PHE A 86 -39.58 8.14 19.98
N ILE A 87 -39.00 9.03 20.78
CA ILE A 87 -38.30 10.20 20.25
C ILE A 87 -36.78 9.90 20.26
N PRO A 88 -36.24 8.96 19.47
CA PRO A 88 -34.89 9.07 18.99
C PRO A 88 -34.92 10.10 17.87
N ILE A 89 -34.20 11.21 18.04
CA ILE A 89 -33.87 12.06 16.90
C ILE A 89 -32.94 11.24 16.01
N ILE A 90 -33.50 10.45 15.09
CA ILE A 90 -32.76 9.75 14.05
C ILE A 90 -32.39 10.81 13.03
N ARG A 91 -31.29 11.51 13.26
CA ARG A 91 -30.64 12.25 12.17
C ARG A 91 -29.57 11.35 11.59
N PRO A 92 -29.54 11.16 10.26
CA PRO A 92 -28.26 10.84 9.64
C PRO A 92 -27.31 11.92 10.14
N ILE A 93 -26.21 11.51 10.78
CA ILE A 93 -25.11 12.46 11.01
C ILE A 93 -24.68 12.82 9.60
N GLN A 94 -25.16 13.96 9.11
CA GLN A 94 -24.83 14.43 7.78
C GLN A 94 -23.31 14.55 7.77
N GLY A 95 -22.66 13.73 6.95
CA GLY A 95 -21.34 14.11 6.47
C GLY A 95 -21.52 15.50 5.90
N SER A 96 -20.76 16.48 6.40
CA SER A 96 -20.58 17.74 5.71
C SER A 96 -20.42 17.39 4.23
N GLU A 97 -21.33 17.90 3.39
CA GLU A 97 -21.33 17.91 1.93
C GLU A 97 -20.47 16.82 1.26
N SER A 98 -21.09 15.92 0.48
CA SER A 98 -20.41 15.03 -0.48
C SER A 98 -19.07 15.64 -0.89
N PRO A 99 -17.92 15.09 -0.46
CA PRO A 99 -16.73 15.90 -0.20
C PRO A 99 -16.44 16.77 -1.42
N ALA A 100 -16.69 18.07 -1.30
CA ALA A 100 -16.30 19.06 -2.28
C ALA A 100 -14.85 18.74 -2.61
N ALA A 101 -14.52 18.59 -3.90
CA ALA A 101 -13.22 18.14 -4.39
C ALA A 101 -12.11 18.76 -3.54
N TRP A 102 -11.59 18.00 -2.55
CA TRP A 102 -10.99 18.62 -1.37
C TRP A 102 -9.86 19.54 -1.77
N ASP A 103 -10.14 20.84 -1.62
CA ASP A 103 -9.16 21.86 -1.92
C ASP A 103 -8.11 21.84 -0.82
N ILE A 104 -6.86 21.76 -1.27
CA ILE A 104 -5.75 21.43 -0.40
C ILE A 104 -5.20 22.73 0.15
N GLN A 105 -5.53 23.04 1.40
CA GLN A 105 -4.65 23.90 2.18
C GLN A 105 -3.34 23.14 2.44
N GLN A 106 -2.26 23.66 1.87
CA GLN A 106 -0.90 23.31 2.27
C GLN A 106 -0.78 23.45 3.79
N CYS A 107 -0.19 22.44 4.43
CA CYS A 107 0.20 22.56 5.84
C CYS A 107 1.33 23.59 5.95
N VAL A 108 0.98 24.85 6.24
CA VAL A 108 1.95 25.94 6.48
C VAL A 108 2.83 25.68 7.72
N LYS A 109 2.37 24.84 8.66
CA LYS A 109 3.11 24.45 9.87
C LYS A 109 4.12 23.32 9.69
N CYS A 110 4.26 22.77 8.49
CA CYS A 110 5.16 21.64 8.21
C CYS A 110 6.57 22.11 7.75
N SER A 111 6.82 23.43 7.79
CA SER A 111 8.11 24.06 7.49
C SER A 111 9.04 23.99 8.70
N SER A 112 9.48 22.79 9.07
CA SER A 112 10.60 22.61 9.99
C SER A 112 11.91 23.13 9.36
N PRO A 113 12.98 23.39 10.14
CA PRO A 113 14.22 24.03 9.67
C PRO A 113 14.76 23.35 8.42
N LEU A 114 15.37 24.12 7.51
CA LEU A 114 15.99 23.66 6.26
C LEU A 114 16.92 22.47 6.53
N GLN A 115 16.36 21.27 6.42
CA GLN A 115 17.06 20.00 6.42
C GLN A 115 18.12 20.06 5.32
N PRO A 116 19.33 19.51 5.52
CA PRO A 116 20.38 19.58 4.51
C PRO A 116 19.82 19.10 3.17
N PRO A 117 20.02 19.86 2.09
CA PRO A 117 19.51 19.47 0.79
C PRO A 117 20.10 18.10 0.45
N ILE A 118 19.26 17.21 -0.09
CA ILE A 118 19.68 15.87 -0.58
C ILE A 118 20.98 15.95 -1.41
N LYS A 119 21.19 17.09 -2.07
CA LYS A 119 22.42 17.49 -2.76
C LYS A 119 23.71 17.11 -2.01
N ASN A 120 23.83 17.42 -0.73
CA ASN A 120 25.05 17.14 0.05
C ASN A 120 25.34 15.63 0.15
N ILE A 121 24.29 14.82 0.27
CA ILE A 121 24.41 13.35 0.34
C ILE A 121 24.74 12.79 -1.05
N LEU A 122 24.11 13.33 -2.10
CA LEU A 122 24.42 12.93 -3.47
C LEU A 122 25.88 13.23 -3.82
N GLU A 123 26.38 14.42 -3.46
CA GLU A 123 27.76 14.87 -3.67
C GLU A 123 28.80 13.98 -2.99
N LYS A 124 28.46 13.42 -1.82
CA LYS A 124 29.33 12.51 -1.07
C LYS A 124 29.04 11.04 -1.34
N SER A 125 28.08 10.73 -2.21
CA SER A 125 27.69 9.36 -2.49
C SER A 125 28.79 8.61 -3.25
N PRO A 126 28.98 7.30 -3.00
CA PRO A 126 29.86 6.47 -3.83
C PRO A 126 29.42 6.40 -5.30
N PHE A 127 28.18 6.81 -5.61
CA PHE A 127 27.62 6.80 -6.96
C PHE A 127 27.46 8.19 -7.58
N ILE A 128 28.16 9.22 -7.07
CA ILE A 128 28.03 10.61 -7.53
C ILE A 128 28.09 10.75 -9.05
N GLY A 129 29.00 10.06 -9.75
CA GLY A 129 29.11 10.15 -11.21
C GLY A 129 27.84 9.73 -11.96
N SER A 130 27.10 8.75 -11.44
CA SER A 130 25.82 8.31 -12.02
C SER A 130 24.63 9.15 -11.53
N LEU A 131 24.67 9.63 -10.29
CA LEU A 131 23.58 10.39 -9.68
C LEU A 131 23.56 11.85 -10.16
N SER A 132 24.72 12.46 -10.41
CA SER A 132 24.85 13.85 -10.86
C SER A 132 24.28 14.11 -12.25
N THR A 133 24.23 13.09 -13.11
CA THR A 133 23.65 13.17 -14.45
C THR A 133 22.12 13.12 -14.45
N ARG A 134 21.49 12.95 -13.29
CA ARG A 134 20.05 12.72 -13.16
C ARG A 134 19.38 13.80 -12.33
N HIS A 135 18.15 14.12 -12.70
CA HIS A 135 17.34 15.10 -11.98
C HIS A 135 16.27 14.42 -11.14
N TYR A 136 16.35 14.62 -9.82
CA TYR A 136 15.43 14.08 -8.83
C TYR A 136 14.50 15.16 -8.28
N ILE A 137 13.21 14.84 -8.19
CA ILE A 137 12.19 15.72 -7.62
C ILE A 137 11.49 15.03 -6.46
N GLU A 138 11.22 15.76 -5.37
CA GLU A 138 10.46 15.19 -4.25
C GLU A 138 9.04 14.80 -4.71
N LEU A 139 8.49 13.71 -4.16
CA LEU A 139 7.18 13.17 -4.51
C LEU A 139 6.08 14.24 -4.36
N LEU A 140 5.48 14.61 -5.49
CA LEU A 140 4.40 15.60 -5.56
C LEU A 140 3.02 14.95 -5.56
N LYS A 141 1.99 15.73 -5.20
CA LYS A 141 0.56 15.33 -5.25
C LYS A 141 0.17 14.68 -6.58
N MET A 142 0.62 15.25 -7.71
CA MET A 142 0.28 14.73 -9.04
C MET A 142 0.88 13.34 -9.30
N THR A 143 2.07 13.07 -8.78
CA THR A 143 2.73 11.77 -8.94
C THR A 143 2.18 10.75 -7.95
N ALA A 144 1.80 11.17 -6.74
CA ALA A 144 1.05 10.34 -5.80
C ALA A 144 -0.29 9.87 -6.39
N LYS A 145 -1.01 10.73 -7.13
CA LYS A 145 -2.21 10.32 -7.89
C LYS A 145 -1.90 9.26 -8.95
N LEU A 146 -0.73 9.34 -9.59
CA LEU A 146 -0.31 8.37 -10.60
C LEU A 146 -0.01 6.99 -9.98
N LEU A 147 0.57 6.97 -8.77
CA LEU A 147 0.79 5.77 -7.95
C LEU A 147 -0.51 5.16 -7.39
N ASN A 148 -1.59 5.94 -7.35
CA ASN A 148 -2.90 5.54 -6.85
C ASN A 148 -3.93 5.31 -7.97
N LEU A 149 -3.48 5.10 -9.21
CA LEU A 149 -4.38 4.68 -10.28
C LEU A 149 -5.03 3.33 -9.92
N ASN A 150 -6.32 3.21 -10.20
CA ASN A 150 -7.06 1.96 -10.03
C ASN A 150 -6.65 0.97 -11.13
N TRP A 151 -6.19 -0.22 -10.73
CA TRP A 151 -5.66 -1.22 -11.67
C TRP A 151 -6.74 -1.88 -12.54
N THR A 152 -8.01 -1.88 -12.10
CA THR A 152 -9.13 -2.37 -12.91
C THR A 152 -9.42 -1.43 -14.08
N THR A 153 -9.39 -0.11 -13.84
CA THR A 153 -9.66 0.88 -14.89
C THR A 153 -8.40 1.28 -15.68
N TYR A 154 -7.22 1.10 -15.10
CA TYR A 154 -5.93 1.32 -15.74
C TYR A 154 -5.04 0.08 -15.54
N PRO A 155 -5.18 -0.98 -16.36
CA PRO A 155 -4.40 -2.21 -16.22
C PRO A 155 -2.88 -2.00 -16.23
N GLN A 156 -2.40 -0.98 -16.95
CA GLN A 156 -1.00 -0.56 -17.00
C GLN A 156 -0.49 0.14 -15.72
N ALA A 157 -1.38 0.42 -14.75
CA ALA A 157 -1.03 1.12 -13.51
C ALA A 157 0.01 0.37 -12.67
N ARG A 158 0.07 -0.97 -12.78
CA ARG A 158 1.10 -1.76 -12.10
C ARG A 158 2.50 -1.48 -12.64
N GLN A 159 2.67 -1.46 -13.96
CA GLN A 159 3.95 -1.14 -14.59
C GLN A 159 4.31 0.31 -14.28
N ILE A 160 3.34 1.22 -14.37
CA ILE A 160 3.54 2.63 -14.01
C ILE A 160 4.06 2.76 -12.58
N SER A 161 3.45 2.06 -11.62
CA SER A 161 3.87 2.12 -10.21
C SER A 161 5.31 1.64 -10.02
N SER A 162 5.67 0.52 -10.64
CA SER A 162 7.02 -0.02 -10.58
C SER A 162 8.04 0.88 -11.27
N HIS A 163 7.71 1.43 -12.45
CA HIS A 163 8.61 2.33 -13.17
C HIS A 163 8.84 3.66 -12.43
N ILE A 164 7.81 4.25 -11.82
CA ILE A 164 7.94 5.47 -11.00
C ILE A 164 8.87 5.23 -9.82
N LEU A 165 8.75 4.07 -9.16
CA LEU A 165 9.47 3.77 -7.92
C LEU A 165 10.82 3.08 -8.12
N SER A 166 11.14 2.67 -9.35
CA SER A 166 12.47 2.19 -9.73
C SER A 166 13.48 3.33 -9.85
N GLY A 167 14.62 3.24 -9.17
CA GLY A 167 15.62 4.31 -9.13
C GLY A 167 15.21 5.49 -8.25
N VAL A 168 14.38 5.26 -7.24
CA VAL A 168 13.96 6.29 -6.27
C VAL A 168 14.97 6.44 -5.16
N ILE A 169 15.15 7.67 -4.68
CA ILE A 169 15.94 7.93 -3.49
C ILE A 169 14.99 8.11 -2.30
N MET A 170 15.14 7.28 -1.28
CA MET A 170 14.47 7.47 0.00
C MET A 170 15.46 8.04 1.00
N PHE A 171 15.05 9.10 1.67
CA PHE A 171 15.90 9.83 2.59
C PHE A 171 15.19 10.01 3.93
N TYR A 172 15.89 9.70 5.00
CA TYR A 172 15.47 9.91 6.37
C TYR A 172 16.54 10.72 7.10
N THR A 173 16.10 11.65 7.94
CA THR A 173 16.96 12.54 8.69
C THR A 173 16.30 12.90 10.01
N GLU A 174 16.98 12.62 11.10
CA GLU A 174 16.59 13.01 12.44
C GLU A 174 17.81 13.42 13.25
N GLN A 175 17.91 14.71 13.57
CA GLN A 175 18.90 15.36 14.44
C GLN A 175 20.38 14.99 14.15
N SER A 176 20.81 13.77 14.47
CA SER A 176 22.16 13.22 14.29
C SER A 176 22.25 12.00 13.37
N ASP A 177 21.14 11.40 12.93
CA ASP A 177 21.14 10.21 12.07
C ASP A 177 20.55 10.54 10.69
N GLN A 178 21.30 10.21 9.64
CA GLN A 178 20.89 10.37 8.25
C GLN A 178 21.03 9.02 7.55
N SER A 179 19.92 8.57 6.97
CA SER A 179 19.90 7.36 6.18
C SER A 179 19.36 7.66 4.79
N CYS A 180 20.11 7.28 3.77
CA CYS A 180 19.74 7.53 2.40
C CYS A 180 19.95 6.26 1.59
N ILE A 181 18.92 5.81 0.87
CA ILE A 181 19.01 4.66 -0.03
C ILE A 181 18.59 5.04 -1.44
N LEU A 182 19.25 4.40 -2.41
CA LEU A 182 18.76 4.28 -3.77
C LEU A 182 18.03 2.95 -3.89
N ILE A 183 16.75 2.99 -4.27
CA ILE A 183 15.98 1.82 -4.65
C ILE A 183 16.38 1.43 -6.07
N ASN A 184 17.07 0.31 -6.19
CA ASN A 184 17.49 -0.23 -7.47
C ASN A 184 16.36 -1.01 -8.14
N GLU A 185 15.53 -1.71 -7.37
CA GLU A 185 14.51 -2.55 -7.95
C GLU A 185 13.29 -2.69 -7.06
N VAL A 186 12.13 -2.77 -7.71
CA VAL A 186 10.84 -2.92 -7.06
C VAL A 186 9.94 -3.93 -7.76
N GLU A 187 8.99 -4.45 -7.00
CA GLU A 187 7.90 -5.31 -7.47
C GLU A 187 6.56 -4.77 -6.98
N SER A 188 5.62 -4.52 -7.89
CA SER A 188 4.28 -4.05 -7.52
C SER A 188 3.28 -5.19 -7.40
N TYR A 189 2.40 -5.06 -6.40
CA TYR A 189 1.35 -6.00 -6.06
C TYR A 189 0.02 -5.26 -5.89
N GLY A 190 -1.06 -5.81 -6.45
CA GLY A 190 -2.39 -5.24 -6.30
C GLY A 190 -2.91 -5.34 -4.86
N ARG A 191 -3.86 -4.48 -4.49
CA ARG A 191 -4.34 -4.43 -3.10
C ARG A 191 -5.34 -5.52 -2.74
N THR A 192 -6.08 -6.06 -3.70
CA THR A 192 -7.18 -7.03 -3.47
C THR A 192 -6.94 -8.31 -4.24
N ARG A 193 -7.46 -9.42 -3.73
CA ARG A 193 -7.31 -10.76 -4.36
C ARG A 193 -7.93 -10.84 -5.75
N MET A 194 -8.97 -10.04 -6.00
CA MET A 194 -9.65 -9.96 -7.30
C MET A 194 -8.80 -9.24 -8.36
N ILE A 195 -7.89 -8.37 -7.93
CA ILE A 195 -6.99 -7.61 -8.82
C ILE A 195 -5.65 -8.32 -8.95
N ASP A 196 -5.16 -8.91 -7.86
CA ASP A 196 -3.86 -9.58 -7.82
C ASP A 196 -3.90 -10.73 -6.82
N CYS A 197 -3.59 -11.93 -7.30
CA CYS A 197 -3.56 -13.13 -6.47
C CYS A 197 -2.49 -13.07 -5.38
N HIS A 198 -1.45 -12.25 -5.54
CA HIS A 198 -0.40 -12.00 -4.56
C HIS A 198 -0.64 -10.74 -3.71
N SER A 199 -1.87 -10.22 -3.70
CA SER A 199 -2.24 -9.08 -2.88
C SER A 199 -1.93 -9.26 -1.39
N GLU A 200 -1.63 -8.14 -0.73
CA GLU A 200 -1.36 -8.11 0.69
C GLU A 200 -2.53 -8.69 1.51
N GLN A 201 -2.23 -9.67 2.37
CA GLN A 201 -3.22 -10.25 3.28
C GLN A 201 -3.49 -9.33 4.46
N ARG A 202 -4.70 -8.77 4.50
CA ARG A 202 -5.14 -7.82 5.54
C ARG A 202 -5.99 -8.43 6.65
N THR A 203 -6.40 -9.69 6.50
CA THR A 203 -7.24 -10.38 7.48
C THR A 203 -6.48 -10.65 8.76
N ALA A 204 -7.14 -10.37 9.90
CA ALA A 204 -6.67 -10.78 11.21
C ALA A 204 -6.52 -12.31 11.26
N VAL A 205 -5.48 -12.77 11.93
CA VAL A 205 -5.28 -14.20 12.20
C VAL A 205 -5.42 -14.37 13.69
N LYS A 206 -6.37 -15.21 14.12
CA LYS A 206 -6.67 -15.44 15.54
C LYS A 206 -6.99 -14.14 16.31
N GLY A 207 -7.77 -13.24 15.68
CA GLY A 207 -8.15 -11.95 16.29
C GLY A 207 -7.05 -10.89 16.32
N VAL A 208 -5.81 -11.22 15.94
CA VAL A 208 -4.70 -10.26 15.89
C VAL A 208 -4.62 -9.64 14.48
N PRO A 209 -4.78 -8.32 14.35
CA PRO A 209 -4.61 -7.62 13.08
C PRO A 209 -3.17 -7.74 12.59
N LYS A 210 -3.00 -8.02 11.29
CA LYS A 210 -1.67 -8.05 10.67
C LYS A 210 -1.18 -6.63 10.36
N ASP A 211 0.11 -6.41 10.52
CA ASP A 211 0.79 -5.21 10.03
C ASP A 211 0.53 -5.05 8.53
N THR A 212 0.24 -3.82 8.13
CA THR A 212 -0.16 -3.46 6.78
C THR A 212 0.62 -2.28 6.25
N SER A 213 0.79 -2.23 4.93
CA SER A 213 1.33 -1.05 4.23
C SER A 213 0.25 -0.06 3.80
N LEU A 214 -0.99 -0.19 4.27
CA LEU A 214 -2.06 0.76 3.91
C LEU A 214 -1.75 2.17 4.38
N PRO A 215 -1.81 3.18 3.48
CA PRO A 215 -1.75 4.56 3.90
C PRO A 215 -2.87 4.85 4.90
N GLU A 216 -2.53 5.60 5.94
CA GLU A 216 -3.50 5.97 6.95
C GLU A 216 -4.47 7.01 6.34
N THR A 217 -5.77 6.84 6.57
CA THR A 217 -6.78 7.78 6.09
C THR A 217 -6.91 9.02 6.98
N VAL A 218 -6.47 8.91 8.24
CA VAL A 218 -6.69 9.92 9.29
C VAL A 218 -5.39 10.56 9.79
N ARG A 219 -4.28 9.81 9.86
CA ARG A 219 -2.97 10.40 10.18
C ARG A 219 -2.38 11.09 8.96
N LYS A 220 -1.60 12.14 9.20
CA LYS A 220 -0.91 12.89 8.16
C LYS A 220 0.33 12.12 7.70
N ASP A 221 0.14 11.11 6.85
CA ASP A 221 1.22 10.65 5.98
C ASP A 221 1.80 11.88 5.26
N ARG A 222 3.14 11.93 5.12
CA ARG A 222 3.80 13.05 4.43
C ARG A 222 3.25 13.23 3.01
N TYR A 223 2.96 12.11 2.36
CA TYR A 223 2.43 12.05 1.00
C TYR A 223 1.06 11.39 1.04
N LYS A 224 0.01 12.16 0.75
CA LYS A 224 -1.37 11.63 0.77
C LYS A 224 -1.49 10.40 -0.15
N GLY A 225 -1.87 9.26 0.44
CA GLY A 225 -2.06 7.99 -0.27
C GLY A 225 -0.77 7.27 -0.65
N VAL A 226 0.36 7.64 -0.06
CA VAL A 226 1.64 6.93 -0.20
C VAL A 226 2.27 6.79 1.17
N HIS A 227 2.51 5.55 1.59
CA HIS A 227 2.95 5.21 2.93
C HIS A 227 4.16 4.26 2.87
N PRO A 228 5.38 4.78 3.04
CA PRO A 228 6.58 3.95 3.15
C PRO A 228 6.65 3.32 4.55
N VAL A 229 6.84 2.01 4.62
CA VAL A 229 6.89 1.26 5.89
C VAL A 229 7.82 0.06 5.78
N THR A 230 8.35 -0.40 6.91
CA THR A 230 8.98 -1.70 7.02
C THR A 230 8.02 -2.70 7.67
N LEU A 231 7.64 -3.75 6.95
CA LEU A 231 6.80 -4.81 7.47
C LEU A 231 7.66 -5.95 8.04
N HIS A 232 7.39 -6.34 9.28
CA HIS A 232 8.04 -7.48 9.91
C HIS A 232 7.32 -8.77 9.53
N LYS A 233 8.01 -9.66 8.82
CA LYS A 233 7.51 -10.99 8.44
C LYS A 233 8.38 -12.07 9.06
N LYS A 234 7.89 -13.31 9.07
CA LYS A 234 8.63 -14.47 9.57
C LYS A 234 9.95 -14.69 8.83
N ASP A 235 10.01 -14.29 7.56
CA ASP A 235 11.15 -14.48 6.67
C ASP A 235 12.04 -13.23 6.52
N GLY A 236 11.82 -12.19 7.35
CA GLY A 236 12.63 -10.97 7.33
C GLY A 236 11.82 -9.67 7.39
N LYS A 237 12.53 -8.55 7.28
CA LYS A 237 11.99 -7.19 7.24
C LYS A 237 11.76 -6.79 5.79
N ARG A 238 10.56 -6.35 5.43
CA ARG A 238 10.26 -5.96 4.03
C ARG A 238 10.04 -4.46 3.94
N LEU A 239 10.88 -3.76 3.18
CA LEU A 239 10.64 -2.36 2.86
C LEU A 239 9.56 -2.27 1.78
N VAL A 240 8.44 -1.64 2.11
CA VAL A 240 7.26 -1.54 1.24
C VAL A 240 6.80 -0.09 1.14
N ILE A 241 6.54 0.37 -0.08
CA ILE A 241 5.84 1.62 -0.35
C ILE A 241 4.40 1.28 -0.67
N GLY A 242 3.51 1.49 0.29
CA GLY A 242 2.10 1.20 0.12
C GLY A 242 1.32 2.39 -0.44
N THR A 243 0.29 2.10 -1.23
CA THR A 243 -0.67 3.07 -1.76
C THR A 243 -2.10 2.58 -1.48
N PHE A 244 -3.11 3.34 -1.86
CA PHE A 244 -4.49 2.86 -1.74
C PHE A 244 -4.81 1.73 -2.73
N THR A 245 -4.12 1.67 -3.87
CA THR A 245 -4.45 0.71 -4.95
C THR A 245 -3.44 -0.42 -5.11
N CYS A 246 -2.23 -0.27 -4.59
CA CYS A 246 -1.17 -1.27 -4.65
C CYS A 246 -0.23 -1.20 -3.45
N ASN A 247 0.67 -2.17 -3.36
CA ASN A 247 1.85 -2.11 -2.51
C ASN A 247 3.08 -2.45 -3.37
N ILE A 248 4.16 -1.71 -3.16
CA ILE A 248 5.39 -1.85 -3.94
C ILE A 248 6.49 -2.33 -3.00
N LEU A 249 6.91 -3.57 -3.20
CA LEU A 249 8.01 -4.17 -2.46
C LEU A 249 9.34 -3.69 -3.05
N VAL A 250 10.24 -3.22 -2.20
CA VAL A 250 11.64 -2.98 -2.58
C VAL A 250 12.36 -4.32 -2.58
N THR A 251 12.90 -4.72 -3.73
CA THR A 251 13.64 -5.99 -3.90
C THR A 251 15.13 -5.78 -4.10
N SER A 252 15.57 -4.54 -4.34
CA SER A 252 16.98 -4.18 -4.22
C SER A 252 17.13 -2.71 -3.88
N CYS A 253 18.04 -2.41 -2.96
CA CYS A 253 18.46 -1.05 -2.66
C CYS A 253 19.90 -1.01 -2.16
N VAL A 254 20.51 0.18 -2.21
CA VAL A 254 21.88 0.43 -1.75
C VAL A 254 21.93 1.73 -0.95
N ARG A 255 22.75 1.76 0.10
CA ARG A 255 23.01 2.99 0.88
C ARG A 255 23.78 4.01 0.04
N LEU A 256 23.37 5.28 0.16
CA LEU A 256 24.00 6.42 -0.50
C LEU A 256 24.77 7.32 0.48
N ASP A 257 24.45 7.27 1.76
CA ASP A 257 25.17 8.04 2.77
C ASP A 257 26.62 7.52 2.96
N PRO A 258 27.59 8.42 3.19
CA PRO A 258 29.02 8.05 3.23
C PRO A 258 29.38 7.05 4.33
N GLU A 259 28.64 7.09 5.44
CA GLU A 259 28.87 6.22 6.60
C GLU A 259 28.26 4.81 6.40
N GLY A 260 27.25 4.70 5.53
CA GLY A 260 26.64 3.45 5.11
C GLY A 260 27.52 2.66 4.15
N LYS A 261 28.70 2.20 4.61
CA LYS A 261 29.68 1.37 3.88
C LYS A 261 29.01 0.41 2.89
N SER A 262 28.96 0.76 1.59
CA SER A 262 28.46 -0.03 0.45
C SER A 262 27.36 -1.07 0.76
N ALA A 263 26.43 -0.75 1.66
CA ALA A 263 25.51 -1.74 2.17
C ALA A 263 24.41 -1.92 1.12
N VAL A 264 24.37 -3.11 0.53
CA VAL A 264 23.39 -3.49 -0.47
C VAL A 264 22.41 -4.48 0.17
N SER A 265 21.13 -4.33 -0.14
CA SER A 265 20.10 -5.31 0.12
C SER A 265 19.58 -5.81 -1.23
N VAL A 266 19.51 -7.13 -1.38
CA VAL A 266 18.99 -7.81 -2.56
C VAL A 266 18.02 -8.89 -2.09
N GLY A 267 16.87 -8.97 -2.75
CA GLY A 267 15.73 -9.79 -2.34
C GLY A 267 14.73 -8.98 -1.50
N GLY A 268 13.70 -9.68 -1.01
CA GLY A 268 12.61 -9.06 -0.25
C GLY A 268 12.93 -8.73 1.20
N ASP A 269 14.12 -9.06 1.71
CA ASP A 269 14.58 -8.74 3.07
C ASP A 269 15.50 -7.51 3.06
N THR A 270 15.03 -6.41 3.63
CA THR A 270 15.70 -5.11 3.70
C THR A 270 16.08 -4.79 5.14
N GLN A 271 17.36 -4.97 5.45
CA GLN A 271 17.92 -4.68 6.78
C GLN A 271 18.66 -3.34 6.85
N ILE A 272 19.09 -2.81 5.69
CA ILE A 272 19.94 -1.61 5.60
C ILE A 272 19.17 -0.29 5.77
N PHE A 273 17.83 -0.35 5.71
CA PHE A 273 16.94 0.79 5.84
C PHE A 273 15.62 0.34 6.48
N VAL A 274 15.49 0.54 7.79
CA VAL A 274 14.33 0.10 8.58
C VAL A 274 13.56 1.33 9.04
N ILE A 275 12.30 1.43 8.62
CA ILE A 275 11.41 2.55 8.95
C ILE A 275 10.59 2.14 10.16
N SER A 276 10.74 2.86 11.27
CA SER A 276 9.83 2.72 12.42
C SER A 276 8.48 3.39 12.10
N GLU A 277 7.41 2.95 12.77
CA GLU A 277 6.06 3.52 12.61
C GLU A 277 6.00 5.03 12.94
N ARG A 278 6.91 5.51 13.80
CA ARG A 278 6.99 6.93 14.17
C ARG A 278 7.69 7.76 13.09
N ASP A 279 8.50 7.12 12.26
CA ASP A 279 9.38 7.80 11.31
C ASP A 279 8.84 7.82 9.88
N THR A 280 7.78 7.06 9.58
CA THR A 280 7.16 7.04 8.25
C THR A 280 6.85 8.44 7.70
N SER A 281 6.31 9.34 8.53
CA SER A 281 5.99 10.72 8.13
C SER A 281 7.23 11.61 7.94
N LYS A 282 8.40 11.17 8.40
CA LYS A 282 9.68 11.87 8.23
C LYS A 282 10.37 11.47 6.91
N ILE A 283 9.92 10.39 6.26
CA ILE A 283 10.55 9.85 5.06
C ILE A 283 10.37 10.77 3.85
N ARG A 284 11.52 11.19 3.31
CA ARG A 284 11.82 11.87 2.05
C ARG A 284 11.68 10.93 0.84
N ILE A 285 10.79 11.12 -0.14
CA ILE A 285 10.80 10.31 -1.38
C ILE A 285 11.15 11.21 -2.57
N PHE A 286 12.27 10.91 -3.25
CA PHE A 286 12.75 11.64 -4.42
C PHE A 286 12.75 10.76 -5.65
N LEU A 287 12.04 11.20 -6.68
CA LEU A 287 11.76 10.47 -7.89
C LEU A 287 12.62 10.98 -9.05
N ASN A 288 13.13 10.07 -9.88
CA ASN A 288 13.77 10.46 -11.13
C ASN A 288 12.74 11.08 -12.09
N SER A 289 12.99 12.32 -12.51
CA SER A 289 12.10 13.07 -13.41
C SER A 289 11.87 12.40 -14.78
N GLU A 290 12.87 11.69 -15.32
CA GLU A 290 12.74 10.93 -16.57
C GLU A 290 11.72 9.78 -16.42
N ARG A 291 11.73 9.10 -15.27
CA ARG A 291 10.76 8.05 -14.95
C ARG A 291 9.34 8.61 -14.88
N ILE A 292 9.16 9.78 -14.27
CA ILE A 292 7.85 10.43 -14.22
C ILE A 292 7.35 10.77 -15.63
N LYS A 293 8.21 11.33 -16.49
CA LYS A 293 7.86 11.64 -17.89
C LYS A 293 7.46 10.36 -18.64
N LEU A 294 8.26 9.31 -18.55
CA LEU A 294 7.96 8.00 -19.14
C LEU A 294 6.59 7.47 -18.68
N CYS A 295 6.31 7.54 -17.38
CA CYS A 295 5.07 7.00 -16.81
C CYS A 295 3.83 7.81 -17.20
N LYS A 296 3.97 9.13 -17.41
CA LYS A 296 2.89 9.96 -17.98
C LYS A 296 2.54 9.52 -19.40
N GLU A 297 3.53 9.10 -20.19
CA GLU A 297 3.28 8.54 -21.53
C GLU A 297 2.72 7.12 -21.47
N MET A 298 3.21 6.27 -20.56
CA MET A 298 2.64 4.92 -20.34
C MET A 298 1.15 4.99 -19.98
N LYS A 299 0.74 5.98 -19.17
CA LYS A 299 -0.68 6.16 -18.81
C LYS A 299 -1.59 6.30 -20.03
N LYS A 300 -1.10 6.90 -21.12
CA LYS A 300 -1.86 7.11 -22.37
C LYS A 300 -1.90 5.88 -23.28
N LYS A 301 -1.15 4.82 -22.95
CA LYS A 301 -1.02 3.61 -23.77
C LYS A 301 -1.85 2.47 -23.18
N SER A 302 -2.24 1.52 -24.05
CA SER A 302 -2.79 0.24 -23.61
C SER A 302 -1.74 -0.60 -22.87
N LEU A 303 -2.18 -1.54 -22.05
CA LEU A 303 -1.30 -2.49 -21.37
C LEU A 303 -0.36 -3.19 -22.35
N SER A 304 -0.89 -3.74 -23.45
CA SER A 304 -0.11 -4.43 -24.49
C SER A 304 0.99 -3.56 -25.11
N ARG A 305 0.76 -2.25 -25.27
CA ARG A 305 1.78 -1.31 -25.78
C ARG A 305 2.85 -0.99 -24.73
N VAL A 306 2.49 -1.02 -23.46
CA VAL A 306 3.42 -0.81 -22.35
C VAL A 306 4.32 -2.02 -22.15
N THR A 307 3.75 -3.22 -22.22
CA THR A 307 4.46 -4.48 -21.93
C THR A 307 5.21 -5.08 -23.11
N ARG A 308 4.97 -4.61 -24.34
CA ARG A 308 5.57 -5.15 -25.58
C ARG A 308 7.09 -5.36 -25.51
N ASN A 309 7.80 -4.46 -24.84
CA ASN A 309 9.27 -4.47 -24.76
C ASN A 309 9.79 -4.95 -23.39
N MET A 310 8.92 -5.48 -22.53
CA MET A 310 9.29 -6.00 -21.23
C MET A 310 9.62 -7.49 -21.36
N GLY A 311 10.72 -7.92 -20.77
CA GLY A 311 11.15 -9.31 -20.80
C GLY A 311 10.92 -10.05 -19.48
N MET A 312 11.59 -11.20 -19.39
CA MET A 312 11.54 -12.11 -18.25
C MET A 312 12.02 -11.46 -16.95
N GLU A 313 12.90 -10.47 -17.05
CA GLU A 313 13.40 -9.68 -15.93
C GLU A 313 12.32 -8.81 -15.26
N CYS A 314 11.22 -8.54 -15.96
CA CYS A 314 10.08 -7.81 -15.42
C CYS A 314 9.07 -8.74 -14.72
N LEU A 315 9.25 -10.06 -14.77
CA LEU A 315 8.43 -10.99 -13.99
C LEU A 315 8.74 -10.85 -12.50
N ARG A 316 7.68 -10.81 -11.69
CA ARG A 316 7.79 -10.86 -10.22
C ARG A 316 8.44 -12.15 -9.74
N GLN A 317 9.13 -12.11 -8.60
CA GLN A 317 9.65 -13.32 -7.98
C GLN A 317 8.50 -14.21 -7.44
N ILE A 318 8.18 -15.28 -8.16
CA ILE A 318 7.09 -16.20 -7.77
C ILE A 318 7.57 -17.14 -6.66
N ARG A 319 6.78 -17.27 -5.59
CA ARG A 319 6.98 -18.27 -4.51
C ARG A 319 5.84 -19.28 -4.37
N THR A 320 4.67 -18.96 -4.89
CA THR A 320 3.42 -19.74 -4.77
C THR A 320 2.52 -19.42 -5.96
N LYS A 321 1.40 -20.14 -6.13
CA LYS A 321 0.37 -19.84 -7.15
C LYS A 321 0.88 -19.89 -8.58
N PHE A 322 1.82 -20.79 -8.86
CA PHE A 322 2.39 -21.02 -10.18
C PHE A 322 1.33 -21.47 -11.21
N ASP A 323 0.19 -21.96 -10.72
CA ASP A 323 -1.00 -22.30 -11.50
C ASP A 323 -1.80 -21.08 -11.98
N GLN A 324 -1.54 -19.88 -11.46
CA GLN A 324 -2.32 -18.68 -11.76
C GLN A 324 -1.60 -17.74 -12.73
N PHE A 325 -2.28 -17.30 -13.79
CA PHE A 325 -1.72 -16.35 -14.78
C PHE A 325 -1.20 -15.05 -14.16
N GLY A 326 -1.90 -14.51 -13.15
CA GLY A 326 -1.46 -13.30 -12.44
C GLY A 326 -0.11 -13.44 -11.72
N ALA A 327 0.39 -14.67 -11.52
CA ALA A 327 1.73 -14.88 -10.99
C ALA A 327 2.83 -14.49 -12.00
N TYR A 328 2.52 -14.49 -13.30
CA TYR A 328 3.42 -14.14 -14.40
C TYR A 328 3.27 -12.69 -14.88
N ASP A 329 2.70 -11.84 -14.04
CA ASP A 329 2.58 -10.42 -14.35
C ASP A 329 3.96 -9.74 -14.41
N LEU A 330 4.13 -8.92 -15.46
CA LEU A 330 5.29 -8.07 -15.67
C LEU A 330 5.23 -6.83 -14.75
N SER A 331 5.42 -7.04 -13.45
CA SER A 331 5.27 -6.02 -12.40
C SER A 331 6.59 -5.64 -11.72
N ARG A 332 7.72 -6.25 -12.09
CA ARG A 332 9.05 -5.91 -11.60
C ARG A 332 9.71 -4.86 -12.48
N CYS A 333 10.43 -3.93 -11.87
CA CYS A 333 11.16 -2.90 -12.62
C CYS A 333 12.48 -2.54 -11.93
N SER A 334 13.57 -2.65 -12.68
CA SER A 334 14.88 -2.15 -12.28
C SER A 334 15.05 -0.67 -12.65
N GLY A 335 15.78 0.04 -11.79
CA GLY A 335 16.04 1.47 -11.86
C GLY A 335 17.03 1.79 -12.99
N PRO A 336 17.18 3.08 -13.34
CA PRO A 336 18.04 3.47 -14.47
C PRO A 336 19.54 3.16 -14.30
N MET A 337 20.01 2.84 -13.09
CA MET A 337 21.39 2.43 -12.84
C MET A 337 21.58 0.91 -12.91
N THR A 338 20.49 0.15 -12.81
CA THR A 338 20.51 -1.31 -12.77
C THR A 338 19.66 -1.93 -13.88
N ASN A 339 19.30 -1.16 -14.91
CA ASN A 339 18.45 -1.64 -15.99
C ASN A 339 19.19 -2.56 -16.97
N SER A 340 20.52 -2.57 -16.98
CA SER A 340 21.29 -3.55 -17.75
C SER A 340 21.27 -4.90 -17.06
N ILE A 341 21.12 -5.98 -17.84
CA ILE A 341 21.01 -7.37 -17.36
C ILE A 341 22.07 -7.74 -16.29
N PRO A 342 23.36 -7.39 -16.42
CA PRO A 342 24.37 -7.76 -15.43
C PRO A 342 24.17 -7.15 -14.04
N PHE A 343 23.40 -6.07 -13.93
CA PHE A 343 23.18 -5.34 -12.68
C PHE A 343 21.80 -5.59 -12.08
N GLN A 344 20.97 -6.39 -12.74
CA GLN A 344 19.66 -6.78 -12.23
C GLN A 344 19.82 -7.96 -11.26
N PRO A 345 19.15 -7.94 -10.10
CA PRO A 345 19.07 -9.12 -9.27
C PRO A 345 18.43 -10.30 -10.01
N TYR A 346 19.08 -11.46 -9.90
CA TYR A 346 18.56 -12.70 -10.50
C TYR A 346 17.23 -13.11 -9.88
N THR A 347 16.34 -13.58 -10.74
CA THR A 347 15.07 -14.21 -10.37
C THR A 347 15.11 -15.69 -10.71
N ILE A 348 14.09 -16.44 -10.27
CA ILE A 348 13.90 -17.82 -10.74
C ILE A 348 13.83 -17.91 -12.28
N PHE A 349 13.43 -16.83 -12.95
CA PHE A 349 13.32 -16.75 -14.41
C PHE A 349 14.63 -16.40 -15.12
N THR A 350 15.57 -15.75 -14.44
CA THR A 350 16.79 -15.23 -15.05
C THR A 350 18.06 -15.90 -14.52
N ILE A 351 17.97 -16.68 -13.43
CA ILE A 351 19.13 -17.35 -12.84
C ILE A 351 19.80 -18.36 -13.78
N ALA A 352 19.08 -18.94 -14.74
CA ALA A 352 19.69 -19.81 -15.76
C ALA A 352 20.64 -19.06 -16.70
N ASN A 353 20.52 -17.74 -16.80
CA ASN A 353 21.46 -16.91 -17.53
C ASN A 353 22.71 -16.57 -16.70
N SER A 354 22.78 -17.05 -15.45
CA SER A 354 23.95 -16.91 -14.58
C SER A 354 24.82 -18.17 -14.64
N GLY A 355 26.14 -17.97 -14.80
CA GLY A 355 27.13 -19.05 -14.64
C GLY A 355 27.23 -20.07 -15.79
N GLY A 356 27.80 -21.24 -15.47
CA GLY A 356 28.28 -22.23 -16.43
C GLY A 356 27.25 -23.27 -16.92
N GLY A 357 25.95 -23.03 -16.72
CA GLY A 357 24.90 -23.88 -17.29
C GLY A 357 24.77 -25.29 -16.69
N ARG A 358 25.06 -25.48 -15.39
CA ARG A 358 25.01 -26.79 -14.72
C ARG A 358 24.37 -26.73 -13.34
N GLY A 359 23.84 -27.88 -12.92
CA GLY A 359 23.29 -28.12 -11.58
C GLY A 359 21.82 -27.76 -11.43
N ARG A 360 21.23 -28.26 -10.34
CA ARG A 360 19.78 -28.14 -10.05
C ARG A 360 19.23 -26.71 -10.12
N ALA A 361 20.01 -25.70 -9.71
CA ALA A 361 19.59 -24.30 -9.79
C ALA A 361 19.44 -23.83 -11.24
N PHE A 362 20.35 -24.25 -12.13
CA PHE A 362 20.22 -24.00 -13.57
C PHE A 362 19.03 -24.76 -14.16
N GLY A 363 18.88 -26.05 -13.85
CA GLY A 363 17.76 -26.85 -14.34
C GLY A 363 16.39 -26.25 -13.97
N ALA A 364 16.22 -25.83 -12.71
CA ALA A 364 15.04 -25.10 -12.25
C ALA A 364 14.89 -23.75 -12.95
N GLY A 365 15.95 -22.96 -13.03
CA GLY A 365 15.94 -21.66 -13.70
C GLY A 365 15.54 -21.75 -15.17
N PHE A 366 16.04 -22.77 -15.89
CA PHE A 366 15.74 -23.02 -17.29
C PHE A 366 14.26 -23.40 -17.46
N LEU A 367 13.73 -24.25 -16.59
CA LEU A 367 12.32 -24.64 -16.58
C LEU A 367 11.41 -23.42 -16.43
N PHE A 368 11.67 -22.61 -15.40
CA PHE A 368 10.88 -21.42 -15.10
C PHE A 368 11.04 -20.36 -16.18
N ASN A 369 12.24 -20.20 -16.74
CA ASN A 369 12.47 -19.31 -17.88
C ASN A 369 11.57 -19.70 -19.06
N LYS A 370 11.56 -20.99 -19.45
CA LYS A 370 10.71 -21.47 -20.56
C LYS A 370 9.23 -21.35 -20.26
N LEU A 371 8.82 -21.61 -19.02
CA LEU A 371 7.44 -21.42 -18.60
C LEU A 371 7.00 -19.96 -18.70
N GLY A 372 7.78 -19.02 -18.15
CA GLY A 372 7.44 -17.60 -18.22
C GLY A 372 7.46 -17.07 -19.66
N GLN A 373 8.37 -17.54 -20.52
CA GLN A 373 8.36 -17.19 -21.95
C GLN A 373 7.05 -17.62 -22.62
N ALA A 374 6.63 -18.87 -22.40
CA ALA A 374 5.38 -19.37 -22.94
C ALA A 374 4.17 -18.56 -22.43
N VAL A 375 4.12 -18.23 -21.14
CA VAL A 375 3.02 -17.43 -20.58
C VAL A 375 2.99 -16.00 -21.12
N ILE A 376 4.15 -15.35 -21.30
CA ILE A 376 4.22 -13.99 -21.86
C ILE A 376 3.76 -13.96 -23.33
N ILE A 377 4.13 -14.98 -24.12
CA ILE A 377 3.89 -15.00 -25.57
C ILE A 377 2.49 -15.55 -25.90
N ASP A 378 2.13 -16.69 -25.31
CA ASP A 378 0.95 -17.46 -25.69
C ASP A 378 -0.22 -17.26 -24.70
N GLU A 379 0.00 -16.56 -23.60
CA GLU A 379 -0.99 -16.27 -22.55
C GLU A 379 -1.71 -17.55 -22.10
N GLU A 380 -3.04 -17.61 -22.20
CA GLU A 380 -3.86 -18.75 -21.80
C GLU A 380 -3.58 -20.04 -22.59
N ARG A 381 -2.90 -19.92 -23.73
CA ARG A 381 -2.53 -21.05 -24.59
C ARG A 381 -1.13 -21.59 -24.31
N ALA A 382 -0.44 -21.03 -23.31
CA ALA A 382 0.91 -21.44 -22.94
C ALA A 382 0.97 -22.95 -22.66
N LYS A 383 1.91 -23.62 -23.32
CA LYS A 383 2.18 -25.05 -23.15
C LYS A 383 3.67 -25.26 -22.91
N LEU A 384 3.99 -26.15 -21.99
CA LEU A 384 5.36 -26.55 -21.73
C LEU A 384 5.67 -27.85 -22.48
N ALA A 385 6.68 -27.82 -23.35
CA ALA A 385 7.10 -29.01 -24.08
C ALA A 385 7.75 -30.03 -23.14
N ARG A 386 7.44 -31.32 -23.33
CA ARG A 386 8.03 -32.42 -22.54
C ARG A 386 9.57 -32.46 -22.64
N SER A 387 10.14 -32.02 -23.77
CA SER A 387 11.59 -31.91 -23.96
C SER A 387 12.23 -30.93 -22.99
N VAL A 388 11.58 -29.79 -22.70
CA VAL A 388 12.07 -28.80 -21.73
C VAL A 388 12.15 -29.41 -20.33
N ILE A 389 11.15 -30.20 -19.94
CA ILE A 389 11.12 -30.88 -18.63
C ILE A 389 12.29 -31.86 -18.52
N LYS A 390 12.55 -32.65 -19.58
CA LYS A 390 13.67 -33.61 -19.58
C LYS A 390 15.01 -32.91 -19.37
N VAL A 391 15.29 -31.85 -20.17
CA VAL A 391 16.53 -31.07 -20.04
C VAL A 391 16.71 -30.53 -18.62
N SER A 392 15.63 -30.02 -18.00
CA SER A 392 15.69 -29.53 -16.62
C SER A 392 15.98 -30.60 -15.57
N LEU A 393 15.55 -31.85 -15.79
CA LEU A 393 15.76 -32.97 -14.87
C LEU A 393 17.17 -33.60 -15.01
N ASP A 394 17.83 -33.39 -16.14
CA ASP A 394 19.18 -33.89 -16.41
C ASP A 394 20.28 -33.05 -15.72
N HIS A 395 19.92 -32.00 -14.97
CA HIS A 395 20.80 -31.10 -14.21
C HIS A 395 20.59 -31.19 -12.69
#